data_AF-A0A2I3HYX2-F1
#
_entry.id   AF-A0A2I3HYX2-F1
#
_cell.length_a   1.000
_cell.length_b   1.000
_cell.length_c   1.000
_cell.angle_alpha   90.00
_cell.angle_beta   90.00
_cell.angle_gamma   90.00
#
_symmetry.space_group_name_H-M   'P 1'
#
loop_
_entity.id
_entity.type
_entity.pdbx_description
1 polymer ?
#
loop_
_entity_poly.entity_id
_entity_poly.type
_entity_poly.pdbx_seq_one_letter_code
_entity_poly.pdbx_strand_id
1 'polypeptide(L)'
;MFNNELMADVHFVVGPPGATRTVPAHKYVLAVGSSVFYAMFYGDLAEVKSEIHIPDVEPAAFLILLKYMYSDVIDLEADTVLATLYAAKKYIVPALAKACVNFLETSLEAKNACVLLSQSRLFEEPELTQRCWEVIDAQAEMALRSEGFCEIDRQTLEIIVTREALNTKEAVVFEAVLNWAEAECKRQGLPVTPRNKRHVLGRALYLVRIPTMTLEEFANGAAQSDILTLEETHSIFLWYTATNKPRLDFPLTKRKGLAPQRCHRFQSSAYRSNQWRYRGRCDSIQFAVDRRVFIAGLGLYGSSSGKAEYSVKIELKRLGVVLAQNLTKFMSDGSSNTFPVWFEHPVQVEQDTFYTASAVLDGSELSYFGQEGMTEVQCGKVAFQFQCSSDSTNGTGVQGGQIPELIFYA
;
A
#
# COMPACT_ATOMS: atom_id res chain seq x y z
N MET A 1 25.34 26.01 -20.92
CA MET A 1 24.64 27.16 -20.29
C MET A 1 24.09 26.83 -18.90
N PHE A 2 23.59 25.61 -18.63
CA PHE A 2 23.15 25.23 -17.28
C PHE A 2 24.24 25.44 -16.20
N ASN A 3 23.84 26.03 -15.06
CA ASN A 3 24.68 26.28 -13.87
C ASN A 3 26.08 26.81 -14.23
N ASN A 4 26.12 27.87 -15.04
CA ASN A 4 27.33 28.46 -15.59
C ASN A 4 27.27 29.98 -15.42
N GLU A 5 28.38 30.59 -14.99
CA GLU A 5 28.51 32.05 -14.80
C GLU A 5 28.56 32.82 -16.13
N LEU A 6 28.91 32.17 -17.23
CA LEU A 6 28.99 32.81 -18.53
C LEU A 6 27.60 33.33 -18.96
N MET A 7 27.47 34.66 -19.02
CA MET A 7 26.23 35.39 -19.34
C MET A 7 25.10 35.24 -18.31
N ALA A 8 25.39 34.76 -17.10
CA ALA A 8 24.42 34.76 -16.02
C ALA A 8 24.01 36.20 -15.66
N ASP A 9 22.71 36.45 -15.56
CA ASP A 9 22.11 37.76 -15.25
C ASP A 9 21.22 37.72 -13.99
N VAL A 10 21.25 36.57 -13.28
CA VAL A 10 20.65 36.37 -11.96
C VAL A 10 21.40 35.27 -11.18
N HIS A 11 21.49 35.44 -9.86
CA HIS A 11 22.05 34.47 -8.92
C HIS A 11 20.99 34.11 -7.87
N PHE A 12 20.77 32.81 -7.66
CA PHE A 12 19.86 32.33 -6.62
C PHE A 12 20.62 31.83 -5.41
N VAL A 13 20.26 32.30 -4.22
CA VAL A 13 20.75 31.78 -2.94
C VAL A 13 19.70 30.81 -2.40
N VAL A 14 19.90 29.52 -2.64
CA VAL A 14 18.92 28.45 -2.42
C VAL A 14 19.24 27.66 -1.17
N GLY A 15 18.24 27.32 -0.37
CA GLY A 15 18.36 26.48 0.83
C GLY A 15 18.23 27.27 2.14
N PRO A 16 18.05 26.58 3.27
CA PRO A 16 17.83 27.22 4.56
C PRO A 16 19.10 27.95 5.04
N PRO A 17 18.96 28.96 5.93
CA PRO A 17 20.09 29.69 6.48
C PRO A 17 21.16 28.75 7.07
N GLY A 18 22.40 28.87 6.61
CA GLY A 18 23.51 28.00 7.02
C GLY A 18 23.78 26.79 6.13
N ALA A 19 22.88 26.45 5.21
CA ALA A 19 23.06 25.41 4.19
C ALA A 19 22.73 25.93 2.78
N THR A 20 22.90 27.24 2.56
CA THR A 20 22.62 27.90 1.29
C THR A 20 23.65 27.58 0.22
N ARG A 21 23.21 27.50 -1.04
CA ARG A 21 24.06 27.39 -2.23
C ARG A 21 23.69 28.49 -3.22
N THR A 22 24.70 29.19 -3.73
CA THR A 22 24.52 30.15 -4.82
C THR A 22 24.52 29.44 -6.17
N VAL A 23 23.53 29.74 -7.02
CA VAL A 23 23.32 29.11 -8.33
C VAL A 23 23.15 30.21 -9.40
N PRO A 24 24.08 30.34 -10.36
CA PRO A 24 23.94 31.26 -11.48
C PRO A 24 22.90 30.77 -12.50
N ALA A 25 22.12 31.69 -13.07
CA ALA A 25 21.11 31.39 -14.08
C ALA A 25 20.86 32.57 -15.03
N HIS A 26 19.95 32.35 -15.98
CA HIS A 26 19.62 33.25 -17.08
C HIS A 26 18.11 33.57 -17.07
N LYS A 27 17.75 34.82 -16.80
CA LYS A 27 16.36 35.29 -16.64
C LYS A 27 15.46 34.90 -17.81
N TYR A 28 15.96 35.05 -19.04
CA TYR A 28 15.20 34.72 -20.24
C TYR A 28 14.81 33.23 -20.30
N VAL A 29 15.76 32.33 -20.06
CA VAL A 29 15.52 30.87 -20.09
C VAL A 29 14.46 30.48 -19.05
N LEU A 30 14.60 31.02 -17.83
CA LEU A 30 13.67 30.75 -16.74
C LEU A 30 12.27 31.28 -17.01
N ALA A 31 12.16 32.49 -17.55
CA ALA A 31 10.89 33.10 -17.87
C ALA A 31 10.13 32.39 -19.00
N VAL A 32 10.85 31.77 -19.95
CA VAL A 32 10.23 30.89 -20.96
C VAL A 32 9.71 29.60 -20.32
N GLY A 33 10.46 29.02 -19.37
CA GLY A 33 10.10 27.75 -18.73
C GLY A 33 9.08 27.84 -17.59
N SER A 34 8.83 29.03 -17.04
CA SER A 34 7.98 29.23 -15.86
C SER A 34 7.31 30.60 -15.87
N SER A 35 5.99 30.61 -15.73
CA SER A 35 5.21 31.84 -15.58
C SER A 35 5.55 32.60 -14.29
N VAL A 36 5.99 31.89 -13.25
CA VAL A 36 6.42 32.51 -11.98
C VAL A 36 7.73 33.26 -12.18
N PHE A 37 8.71 32.66 -12.86
CA PHE A 37 9.94 33.39 -13.21
C PHE A 37 9.69 34.52 -14.21
N TYR A 38 8.77 34.35 -15.16
CA TYR A 38 8.36 35.44 -16.04
C TYR A 38 7.83 36.64 -15.25
N ALA A 39 6.88 36.41 -14.34
CA ALA A 39 6.33 37.47 -13.50
C ALA A 39 7.40 38.10 -12.58
N MET A 40 8.31 37.28 -12.04
CA MET A 40 9.41 37.74 -11.18
C MET A 40 10.39 38.67 -11.90
N PHE A 41 10.67 38.43 -13.19
CA PHE A 41 11.69 39.18 -13.94
C PHE A 41 11.16 40.24 -14.89
N TYR A 42 9.97 40.02 -15.45
CA TYR A 42 9.39 40.83 -16.52
C TYR A 42 7.95 41.28 -16.21
N GLY A 43 7.41 40.94 -15.03
CA GLY A 43 6.08 41.39 -14.60
C GLY A 43 6.08 42.83 -14.11
N ASP A 44 4.88 43.40 -13.91
CA ASP A 44 4.68 44.81 -13.54
C ASP A 44 5.30 45.20 -12.18
N LEU A 45 5.58 44.21 -11.32
CA LEU A 45 6.20 44.37 -10.01
C LEU A 45 7.65 43.82 -9.96
N ALA A 46 8.27 43.57 -11.11
CA ALA A 46 9.61 43.00 -11.17
C ALA A 46 10.64 43.96 -10.54
N GLU A 47 11.36 43.48 -9.52
CA GLU A 47 12.45 44.21 -8.91
C GLU A 47 13.77 43.92 -9.65
N VAL A 48 14.61 44.95 -9.84
CA VAL A 48 15.94 44.81 -10.43
C VAL A 48 16.93 44.31 -9.36
N LYS A 49 16.72 43.08 -8.91
CA LYS A 49 17.69 42.36 -8.07
C LYS A 49 18.49 41.38 -8.91
N SER A 50 19.80 41.38 -8.72
CA SER A 50 20.69 40.36 -9.28
C SER A 50 20.72 39.11 -8.42
N GLU A 51 20.40 39.22 -7.12
CA GLU A 51 20.42 38.12 -6.16
C GLU A 51 19.00 37.83 -5.62
N ILE A 52 18.59 36.55 -5.63
CA ILE A 52 17.27 36.11 -5.21
C ILE A 52 17.40 34.97 -4.19
N HIS A 53 16.82 35.16 -3.01
CA HIS A 53 16.84 34.15 -1.95
C HIS A 53 15.65 33.20 -2.06
N ILE A 54 15.93 31.89 -1.96
CA ILE A 54 14.93 30.81 -1.96
C ILE A 54 15.21 29.90 -0.75
N PRO A 55 14.79 30.30 0.47
CA PRO A 55 15.15 29.57 1.69
C PRO A 55 14.40 28.25 1.90
N ASP A 56 13.29 28.08 1.19
CA ASP A 56 12.29 27.02 1.34
C ASP A 56 12.39 25.91 0.26
N VAL A 57 13.41 25.97 -0.61
CA VAL A 57 13.69 24.92 -1.60
C VAL A 57 15.08 24.38 -1.35
N GLU A 58 15.22 23.06 -1.39
CA GLU A 58 16.52 22.41 -1.28
C GLU A 58 17.38 22.66 -2.54
N PRO A 59 18.70 22.88 -2.39
CA PRO A 59 19.58 23.12 -3.53
C PRO A 59 19.53 22.03 -4.60
N ALA A 60 19.42 20.75 -4.22
CA ALA A 60 19.34 19.63 -5.16
C ALA A 60 18.07 19.70 -6.02
N ALA A 61 16.92 19.90 -5.39
CA ALA A 61 15.63 20.05 -6.08
C ALA A 61 15.62 21.25 -7.05
N PHE A 62 16.17 22.39 -6.62
CA PHE A 62 16.28 23.56 -7.50
C PHE A 62 17.19 23.31 -8.70
N LEU A 63 18.29 22.58 -8.52
CA LEU A 63 19.16 22.22 -9.63
C LEU A 63 18.51 21.25 -10.62
N ILE A 64 17.67 20.31 -10.16
CA ILE A 64 16.89 19.45 -11.05
C ILE A 64 15.88 20.28 -11.85
N LEU A 65 15.13 21.17 -11.19
CA LEU A 65 14.22 22.12 -11.84
C LEU A 65 14.96 22.97 -12.91
N LEU A 66 16.12 23.51 -12.54
CA LEU A 66 16.94 24.32 -13.42
C LEU A 66 17.47 23.51 -14.60
N LYS A 67 17.96 22.29 -14.37
CA LYS A 67 18.46 21.40 -15.43
C LYS A 67 17.36 21.08 -16.43
N TYR A 68 16.16 20.79 -15.94
CA TYR A 68 14.98 20.56 -16.78
C TYR A 68 14.68 21.78 -17.67
N MET A 69 14.58 22.99 -17.11
CA MET A 69 14.31 24.20 -17.90
C MET A 69 15.36 24.51 -18.99
N TYR A 70 16.59 24.00 -18.85
CA TYR A 70 17.68 24.24 -19.80
C TYR A 70 17.86 23.15 -20.85
N SER A 71 17.33 21.94 -20.61
CA SER A 71 17.69 20.77 -21.41
C SER A 71 16.55 19.77 -21.64
N ASP A 72 15.38 19.98 -21.03
CA ASP A 72 14.26 19.02 -20.95
C ASP A 72 14.63 17.64 -20.37
N VAL A 73 15.83 17.50 -19.77
CA VAL A 73 16.28 16.27 -19.11
C VAL A 73 15.76 16.23 -17.67
N ILE A 74 15.15 15.11 -17.30
CA ILE A 74 14.62 14.84 -15.96
C ILE A 74 15.40 13.68 -15.34
N ASP A 75 16.15 13.97 -14.27
CA ASP A 75 16.83 12.98 -13.45
C ASP A 75 16.24 13.03 -12.04
N LEU A 76 15.41 12.05 -11.69
CA LEU A 76 14.74 11.96 -10.40
C LEU A 76 15.35 10.85 -9.54
N GLU A 77 15.51 11.15 -8.27
CA GLU A 77 15.99 10.23 -7.25
C GLU A 77 14.99 10.17 -6.10
N ALA A 78 14.94 9.04 -5.39
CA ALA A 78 13.99 8.83 -4.28
C ALA A 78 14.12 9.90 -3.19
N ASP A 79 15.34 10.35 -2.90
CA ASP A 79 15.62 11.31 -1.84
C ASP A 79 15.25 12.76 -2.23
N THR A 80 15.22 13.07 -3.53
CA THR A 80 15.02 14.45 -4.03
C THR A 80 13.66 14.68 -4.68
N VAL A 81 12.91 13.62 -5.01
CA VAL A 81 11.67 13.73 -5.81
C VAL A 81 10.58 14.55 -5.14
N LEU A 82 10.41 14.47 -3.81
CA LEU A 82 9.39 15.25 -3.09
C LEU A 82 9.75 16.75 -3.07
N ALA A 83 11.01 17.08 -2.77
CA ALA A 83 11.49 18.45 -2.82
C ALA A 83 11.45 19.01 -4.26
N THR A 84 11.70 18.16 -5.26
CA THR A 84 11.58 18.52 -6.68
C THR A 84 10.14 18.77 -7.08
N LEU A 85 9.19 17.94 -6.61
CA LEU A 85 7.75 18.15 -6.82
C LEU A 85 7.28 19.48 -6.22
N TYR A 86 7.74 19.79 -5.00
CA TYR A 86 7.48 21.08 -4.36
C TYR A 86 7.98 22.25 -5.23
N ALA A 87 9.24 22.20 -5.68
CA ALA A 87 9.82 23.23 -6.53
C ALA A 87 9.06 23.35 -7.88
N ALA A 88 8.75 22.23 -8.52
CA ALA A 88 8.02 22.20 -9.78
C ALA A 88 6.62 22.81 -9.66
N LYS A 89 5.89 22.54 -8.57
CA LYS A 89 4.59 23.18 -8.30
C LYS A 89 4.74 24.66 -7.96
N LYS A 90 5.67 25.02 -7.08
CA LYS A 90 5.96 26.41 -6.69
C LYS A 90 6.27 27.30 -7.89
N TYR A 91 7.05 26.79 -8.85
CA TYR A 91 7.43 27.53 -10.05
C TYR A 91 6.55 27.21 -11.27
N ILE A 92 5.45 26.47 -11.10
CA ILE A 92 4.49 26.14 -12.17
C ILE A 92 5.21 25.56 -13.40
N VAL A 93 5.87 24.42 -13.20
CA VAL A 93 6.51 23.61 -14.25
C VAL A 93 5.77 22.26 -14.35
N PRO A 94 4.63 22.19 -15.06
CA PRO A 94 3.69 21.07 -14.95
C PRO A 94 4.26 19.74 -15.43
N ALA A 95 5.10 19.75 -16.47
CA ALA A 95 5.70 18.53 -17.02
C ALA A 95 6.67 17.88 -16.02
N LEU A 96 7.48 18.68 -15.32
CA LEU A 96 8.34 18.18 -14.25
C LEU A 96 7.51 17.68 -13.05
N ALA A 97 6.49 18.43 -12.64
CA ALA A 97 5.60 18.00 -11.55
C ALA A 97 4.94 16.65 -11.87
N LYS A 98 4.44 16.47 -13.10
CA LYS A 98 3.86 15.21 -13.58
C LYS A 98 4.89 14.07 -13.56
N ALA A 99 6.13 14.32 -13.98
CA ALA A 99 7.19 13.32 -13.91
C ALA A 99 7.51 12.90 -12.47
N CYS A 100 7.53 13.84 -11.53
CA CYS A 100 7.69 13.54 -10.10
C CYS A 100 6.53 12.69 -9.55
N VAL A 101 5.29 13.05 -9.86
CA VAL A 101 4.11 12.26 -9.42
C VAL A 101 4.17 10.84 -9.99
N ASN A 102 4.45 10.68 -11.28
CA ASN A 102 4.60 9.36 -11.90
C ASN A 102 5.70 8.53 -11.21
N PHE A 103 6.85 9.14 -10.90
CA PHE A 103 7.93 8.47 -10.18
C PHE A 103 7.47 7.99 -8.80
N LEU A 104 6.76 8.84 -8.06
CA LEU A 104 6.20 8.50 -6.74
C LEU A 104 5.15 7.37 -6.83
N GLU A 105 4.32 7.36 -7.85
CA GLU A 105 3.33 6.29 -8.07
C GLU A 105 3.98 4.94 -8.40
N THR A 106 5.09 4.95 -9.15
CA THR A 106 5.83 3.73 -9.49
C THR A 106 6.66 3.19 -8.33
N SER A 107 7.10 4.06 -7.41
CA SER A 107 7.87 3.67 -6.21
C SER A 107 7.01 3.51 -4.95
N LEU A 108 5.67 3.59 -5.10
CA LEU A 108 4.73 3.44 -4.00
C LEU A 108 4.70 1.99 -3.52
N GLU A 109 5.04 1.80 -2.25
CA GLU A 109 5.06 0.54 -1.53
C GLU A 109 4.44 0.71 -0.14
N ALA A 110 4.03 -0.38 0.51
CA ALA A 110 3.46 -0.30 1.87
C ALA A 110 4.35 0.48 2.86
N LYS A 111 5.67 0.36 2.74
CA LYS A 111 6.65 1.01 3.63
C LYS A 111 6.69 2.54 3.56
N ASN A 112 6.34 3.13 2.40
CA ASN A 112 6.38 4.58 2.19
C ASN A 112 4.99 5.20 1.98
N ALA A 113 3.95 4.37 1.84
CA ALA A 113 2.59 4.83 1.54
C ALA A 113 2.03 5.82 2.57
N CYS A 114 2.33 5.66 3.86
CA CYS A 114 1.85 6.57 4.90
C CYS A 114 2.48 7.97 4.78
N VAL A 115 3.78 8.05 4.48
CA VAL A 115 4.47 9.33 4.25
C VAL A 115 3.95 9.97 2.97
N LEU A 116 3.87 9.20 1.87
CA LEU A 116 3.34 9.69 0.59
C LEU A 116 1.89 10.13 0.68
N LEU A 117 1.07 9.51 1.54
CA LEU A 117 -0.28 9.98 1.84
C LEU A 117 -0.28 11.38 2.48
N SER A 118 0.57 11.61 3.49
CA SER A 118 0.70 12.94 4.13
C SER A 118 1.15 13.99 3.09
N GLN A 119 2.15 13.65 2.28
CA GLN A 119 2.71 14.55 1.27
C GLN A 119 1.76 14.81 0.09
N SER A 120 1.09 13.78 -0.44
CA SER A 120 0.15 13.94 -1.58
C SER A 120 -1.02 14.86 -1.24
N ARG A 121 -1.47 14.86 0.03
CA ARG A 121 -2.48 15.80 0.53
C ARG A 121 -1.95 17.23 0.57
N LEU A 122 -0.70 17.43 0.97
CA LEU A 122 -0.03 18.74 0.94
C LEU A 122 0.10 19.28 -0.48
N PHE A 123 0.38 18.40 -1.44
CA PHE A 123 0.56 18.76 -2.86
C PHE A 123 -0.74 18.81 -3.66
N GLU A 124 -1.89 18.51 -3.05
CA GLU A 124 -3.20 18.42 -3.71
C GLU A 124 -3.19 17.44 -4.91
N GLU A 125 -2.60 16.26 -4.73
CA GLU A 125 -2.53 15.19 -5.74
C GLU A 125 -3.55 14.07 -5.42
N PRO A 126 -4.82 14.20 -5.85
CA PRO A 126 -5.89 13.29 -5.45
C PRO A 126 -5.70 11.87 -5.98
N GLU A 127 -5.14 11.71 -7.18
CA GLU A 127 -4.87 10.41 -7.78
C GLU A 127 -3.79 9.66 -6.97
N LEU A 128 -2.68 10.33 -6.64
CA LEU A 128 -1.63 9.77 -5.78
C LEU A 128 -2.17 9.47 -4.37
N THR A 129 -3.00 10.34 -3.80
CA THR A 129 -3.67 10.09 -2.51
C THR A 129 -4.53 8.82 -2.56
N GLN A 130 -5.30 8.64 -3.64
CA GLN A 130 -6.12 7.45 -3.83
C GLN A 130 -5.25 6.18 -3.95
N ARG A 131 -4.14 6.23 -4.69
CA ARG A 131 -3.18 5.12 -4.78
C ARG A 131 -2.55 4.77 -3.44
N CYS A 132 -2.17 5.77 -2.64
CA CYS A 132 -1.66 5.54 -1.29
C CYS A 132 -2.69 4.80 -0.44
N TRP A 133 -3.96 5.17 -0.55
CA TRP A 133 -5.04 4.51 0.17
C TRP A 133 -5.27 3.06 -0.24
N GLU A 134 -5.21 2.75 -1.54
CA GLU A 134 -5.31 1.38 -2.04
C GLU A 134 -4.26 0.47 -1.40
N VAL A 135 -3.00 0.95 -1.34
CA VAL A 135 -1.89 0.23 -0.72
C VAL A 135 -2.06 0.12 0.80
N ILE A 136 -2.38 1.22 1.49
CA ILE A 136 -2.59 1.24 2.95
C ILE A 136 -3.74 0.32 3.35
N ASP A 137 -4.83 0.27 2.59
CA ASP A 137 -5.96 -0.60 2.92
C ASP A 137 -5.62 -2.06 2.70
N ALA A 138 -5.04 -2.41 1.54
CA ALA A 138 -4.77 -3.79 1.17
C ALA A 138 -3.62 -4.41 1.97
N GLN A 139 -2.58 -3.63 2.24
CA GLN A 139 -1.36 -4.05 2.94
C GLN A 139 -1.21 -3.33 4.29
N ALA A 140 -2.33 -3.11 4.98
CA ALA A 140 -2.42 -2.33 6.22
C ALA A 140 -1.40 -2.74 7.28
N GLU A 141 -1.21 -4.04 7.52
CA GLU A 141 -0.24 -4.50 8.50
C GLU A 141 1.20 -4.07 8.17
N MET A 142 1.60 -4.22 6.90
CA MET A 142 2.94 -3.81 6.46
C MET A 142 3.11 -2.29 6.52
N ALA A 143 2.09 -1.54 6.13
CA ALA A 143 2.12 -0.08 6.14
C ALA A 143 2.19 0.48 7.58
N LEU A 144 1.36 -0.03 8.48
CA LEU A 144 1.30 0.43 9.87
C LEU A 144 2.53 0.04 10.71
N ARG A 145 3.21 -1.06 10.36
CA ARG A 145 4.47 -1.47 11.01
C ARG A 145 5.70 -0.74 10.45
N SER A 146 5.56 0.05 9.39
CA SER A 146 6.69 0.72 8.73
C SER A 146 7.24 1.90 9.54
N GLU A 147 8.52 2.22 9.32
CA GLU A 147 9.11 3.46 9.83
C GLU A 147 8.39 4.70 9.29
N GLY A 148 7.95 4.65 8.03
CA GLY A 148 7.19 5.72 7.39
C GLY A 148 5.87 6.05 8.10
N PHE A 149 5.20 5.06 8.72
CA PHE A 149 4.04 5.34 9.57
C PHE A 149 4.40 6.16 10.80
N CYS A 150 5.58 5.97 11.37
CA CYS A 150 6.03 6.71 12.55
C CYS A 150 6.40 8.16 12.22
N GLU A 151 6.70 8.48 10.96
CA GLU A 151 7.09 9.82 10.48
C GLU A 151 5.92 10.77 10.21
N ILE A 152 4.70 10.25 10.11
CA ILE A 152 3.53 11.08 9.76
C ILE A 152 3.13 12.04 10.90
N ASP A 153 2.45 13.11 10.52
CA ASP A 153 1.84 14.04 11.45
C ASP A 153 0.57 13.46 12.13
N ARG A 154 0.17 14.06 13.26
CA ARG A 154 -0.99 13.61 14.04
C ARG A 154 -2.30 13.62 13.25
N GLN A 155 -2.51 14.58 12.33
CA GLN A 155 -3.76 14.64 11.56
C GLN A 155 -3.83 13.45 10.60
N THR A 156 -2.72 13.11 9.94
CA THR A 156 -2.64 11.93 9.07
C THR A 156 -2.82 10.64 9.87
N LEU A 157 -2.23 10.54 11.07
CA LEU A 157 -2.48 9.43 12.00
C LEU A 157 -3.98 9.24 12.27
N GLU A 158 -4.68 10.30 12.68
CA GLU A 158 -6.11 10.24 13.03
C GLU A 158 -6.96 9.77 11.84
N ILE A 159 -6.63 10.21 10.62
CA ILE A 159 -7.34 9.82 9.40
C ILE A 159 -7.12 8.33 9.10
N ILE A 160 -5.88 7.84 9.20
CA ILE A 160 -5.58 6.42 9.00
C ILE A 160 -6.29 5.57 10.06
N VAL A 161 -6.19 5.93 11.35
CA VAL A 161 -6.79 5.15 12.44
C VAL A 161 -8.32 5.15 12.38
N THR A 162 -8.95 6.17 11.79
CA THR A 162 -10.42 6.19 11.63
C THR A 162 -10.90 5.30 10.47
N ARG A 163 -10.01 4.93 9.54
CA ARG A 163 -10.37 4.29 8.27
C ARG A 163 -11.00 2.89 8.45
N GLU A 164 -12.18 2.71 7.84
CA GLU A 164 -12.93 1.44 7.91
C GLU A 164 -12.33 0.30 7.09
N ALA A 165 -11.59 0.65 6.03
CA ALA A 165 -11.12 -0.29 5.01
C ALA A 165 -9.77 -0.96 5.33
N LEU A 166 -9.11 -0.59 6.43
CA LEU A 166 -7.84 -1.21 6.82
C LEU A 166 -7.98 -2.73 6.96
N ASN A 167 -7.28 -3.48 6.12
CA ASN A 167 -7.31 -4.94 6.10
C ASN A 167 -6.30 -5.52 7.11
N THR A 168 -6.52 -5.27 8.40
CA THR A 168 -5.68 -5.80 9.48
C THR A 168 -6.46 -5.94 10.80
N LYS A 169 -5.88 -6.63 11.77
CA LYS A 169 -6.44 -6.78 13.12
C LYS A 169 -6.28 -5.49 13.92
N GLU A 170 -7.21 -5.22 14.83
CA GLU A 170 -7.13 -4.01 15.66
C GLU A 170 -5.92 -4.02 16.61
N ALA A 171 -5.43 -5.20 17.01
CA ALA A 171 -4.19 -5.34 17.77
C ALA A 171 -2.98 -4.68 17.06
N VAL A 172 -2.87 -4.89 15.74
CA VAL A 172 -1.81 -4.28 14.91
C VAL A 172 -1.98 -2.75 14.84
N VAL A 173 -3.21 -2.26 14.71
CA VAL A 173 -3.49 -0.82 14.72
C VAL A 173 -3.06 -0.20 16.05
N PHE A 174 -3.39 -0.84 17.17
CA PHE A 174 -3.00 -0.38 18.49
C PHE A 174 -1.49 -0.34 18.67
N GLU A 175 -0.77 -1.41 18.31
CA GLU A 175 0.71 -1.44 18.36
C GLU A 175 1.33 -0.33 17.51
N ALA A 176 0.85 -0.13 16.28
CA ALA A 176 1.32 0.93 15.41
C ALA A 176 1.14 2.33 16.03
N VAL A 177 -0.02 2.59 16.63
CA VAL A 177 -0.31 3.85 17.34
C VAL A 177 0.65 4.06 18.53
N LEU A 178 1.02 3.00 19.26
CA LEU A 178 2.02 3.09 20.33
C LEU A 178 3.43 3.38 19.82
N ASN A 179 3.81 2.81 18.67
CA ASN A 179 5.09 3.06 18.02
C ASN A 179 5.16 4.51 17.51
N TRP A 180 4.09 5.00 16.90
CA TRP A 180 3.97 6.41 16.52
C TRP A 180 4.10 7.33 17.74
N ALA A 181 3.43 7.02 18.85
CA ALA A 181 3.50 7.82 20.08
C ALA A 181 4.92 7.87 20.66
N GLU A 182 5.67 6.78 20.54
CA GLU A 182 7.07 6.73 20.92
C GLU A 182 7.94 7.65 20.05
N ALA A 183 7.76 7.58 18.72
CA ALA A 183 8.47 8.44 17.79
C ALA A 183 8.12 9.92 18.04
N GLU A 184 6.86 10.23 18.32
CA GLU A 184 6.40 11.57 18.63
C GLU A 184 6.98 12.10 19.95
N CYS A 185 7.07 11.26 20.98
CA CYS A 185 7.76 11.61 22.22
C CYS A 185 9.22 11.98 21.95
N LYS A 186 9.94 11.19 21.13
CA LYS A 186 11.32 11.48 20.73
C LYS A 186 11.42 12.80 19.95
N ARG A 187 10.52 13.06 19.00
CA ARG A 187 10.45 14.32 18.25
C ARG A 187 10.25 15.54 19.14
N GLN A 188 9.43 15.41 20.18
CA GLN A 188 9.18 16.49 21.14
C GLN A 188 10.23 16.58 22.27
N GLY A 189 11.25 15.71 22.27
CA GLY A 189 12.26 15.66 23.34
C GLY A 189 11.74 15.17 24.69
N LEU A 190 10.62 14.44 24.70
CA LEU A 190 10.00 13.88 25.90
C LEU A 190 10.53 12.48 26.22
N PRO A 191 10.72 12.13 27.51
CA PRO A 191 11.00 10.75 27.90
C PRO A 191 9.89 9.79 27.45
N VAL A 192 10.28 8.64 26.90
CA VAL A 192 9.33 7.62 26.44
C VAL A 192 8.73 6.89 27.64
N THR A 193 7.60 7.40 28.13
CA THR A 193 6.83 6.82 29.26
C THR A 193 5.36 6.62 28.83
N PRO A 194 4.61 5.69 29.44
CA PRO A 194 3.18 5.49 29.10
C PRO A 194 2.36 6.77 29.23
N ARG A 195 2.64 7.59 30.26
CA ARG A 195 2.00 8.89 30.47
C ARG A 195 2.27 9.87 29.31
N ASN A 196 3.52 9.97 28.85
CA ASN A 196 3.87 10.86 27.74
C ASN A 196 3.33 10.34 26.41
N LYS A 197 3.38 9.02 26.16
CA LYS A 197 2.75 8.39 24.99
C LYS A 197 1.25 8.70 24.95
N ARG A 198 0.53 8.54 26.06
CA ARG A 198 -0.89 8.91 26.17
C ARG A 198 -1.12 10.40 25.91
N HIS A 199 -0.24 11.26 26.44
CA HIS A 199 -0.33 12.71 26.25
C HIS A 199 -0.21 13.12 24.77
N VAL A 200 0.82 12.62 24.06
CA VAL A 200 1.04 12.97 22.64
C VAL A 200 -0.03 12.38 21.73
N LEU A 201 -0.57 11.20 22.07
CA LEU A 201 -1.69 10.59 21.34
C LEU A 201 -2.98 11.42 21.47
N GLY A 202 -3.27 11.93 22.67
CA GLY A 202 -4.48 12.71 22.93
C GLY A 202 -5.74 12.00 22.43
N ARG A 203 -6.47 12.62 21.51
CA ARG A 203 -7.71 12.06 20.94
C ARG A 203 -7.47 10.81 20.09
N ALA A 204 -6.31 10.67 19.45
CA ALA A 204 -6.03 9.56 18.54
C ALA A 204 -6.12 8.19 19.24
N LEU A 205 -5.82 8.12 20.54
CA LEU A 205 -5.98 6.89 21.33
C LEU A 205 -7.43 6.37 21.31
N TYR A 206 -8.41 7.27 21.42
CA TYR A 206 -9.83 6.91 21.46
C TYR A 206 -10.43 6.65 20.07
N LEU A 207 -9.63 6.75 19.00
CA LEU A 207 -10.02 6.32 17.66
C LEU A 207 -9.73 4.82 17.43
N VAL A 208 -8.86 4.24 18.25
CA VAL A 208 -8.54 2.81 18.22
C VAL A 208 -9.72 2.00 18.78
N ARG A 209 -10.11 0.94 18.10
CA ARG A 209 -11.30 0.14 18.44
C ARG A 209 -10.96 -0.99 19.42
N ILE A 210 -10.25 -0.67 20.50
CA ILE A 210 -9.74 -1.65 21.49
C ILE A 210 -10.77 -2.72 21.91
N PRO A 211 -12.06 -2.40 22.14
CA PRO A 211 -13.08 -3.39 22.50
C PRO A 211 -13.42 -4.43 21.41
N THR A 212 -12.87 -4.26 20.21
CA THR A 212 -13.08 -5.16 19.07
C THR A 212 -11.99 -6.22 18.90
N MET A 213 -10.90 -6.11 19.68
CA MET A 213 -9.87 -7.12 19.82
C MET A 213 -10.47 -8.42 20.40
N THR A 214 -9.73 -9.52 20.32
CA THR A 214 -10.03 -10.67 21.17
C THR A 214 -9.66 -10.37 22.63
N LEU A 215 -10.27 -11.09 23.57
CA LEU A 215 -9.93 -10.95 24.99
C LEU A 215 -8.44 -11.24 25.24
N GLU A 216 -7.87 -12.20 24.51
CA GLU A 216 -6.45 -12.55 24.59
C GLU A 216 -5.55 -11.41 24.08
N GLU A 217 -5.84 -10.85 22.91
CA GLU A 217 -5.11 -9.69 22.37
C GLU A 217 -5.20 -8.48 23.30
N PHE A 218 -6.37 -8.23 23.90
CA PHE A 218 -6.53 -7.15 24.88
C PHE A 218 -5.71 -7.41 26.14
N ALA A 219 -5.81 -8.61 26.72
CA ALA A 219 -5.15 -8.96 27.98
C ALA A 219 -3.62 -8.99 27.86
N ASN A 220 -3.08 -9.46 26.73
CA ASN A 220 -1.65 -9.56 26.47
C ASN A 220 -1.05 -8.30 25.82
N GLY A 221 -1.89 -7.35 25.39
CA GLY A 221 -1.48 -6.11 24.75
C GLY A 221 -1.96 -4.88 25.52
N ALA A 222 -3.11 -4.34 25.14
CA ALA A 222 -3.60 -3.04 25.61
C ALA A 222 -3.72 -2.94 27.15
N ALA A 223 -4.17 -4.00 27.83
CA ALA A 223 -4.31 -4.02 29.28
C ALA A 223 -2.97 -3.90 30.04
N GLN A 224 -1.86 -4.35 29.43
CA GLN A 224 -0.52 -4.32 30.02
C GLN A 224 0.34 -3.15 29.52
N SER A 225 -0.20 -2.31 28.64
CA SER A 225 0.54 -1.20 28.04
C SER A 225 0.78 -0.01 28.97
N ASP A 226 0.09 0.04 30.12
CA ASP A 226 -0.01 1.20 31.03
C ASP A 226 -0.46 2.52 30.37
N ILE A 227 -0.92 2.45 29.11
CA ILE A 227 -1.46 3.58 28.37
C ILE A 227 -2.91 3.82 28.80
N LEU A 228 -3.68 2.77 29.05
CA LEU A 228 -5.06 2.83 29.52
C LEU A 228 -5.12 3.13 31.02
N THR A 229 -6.13 3.90 31.46
CA THR A 229 -6.37 4.08 32.89
C THR A 229 -6.91 2.78 33.50
N LEU A 230 -6.78 2.63 34.83
CA LEU A 230 -7.34 1.47 35.53
C LEU A 230 -8.86 1.35 35.32
N GLU A 231 -9.57 2.48 35.23
CA GLU A 231 -11.01 2.52 34.97
C GLU A 231 -11.34 2.08 33.53
N GLU A 232 -10.57 2.53 32.54
CA GLU A 232 -10.72 2.11 31.15
C GLU A 232 -10.45 0.61 31.00
N THR A 233 -9.33 0.12 31.56
CA THR A 233 -8.96 -1.30 31.52
C THR A 233 -10.04 -2.17 32.18
N HIS A 234 -10.53 -1.76 33.35
CA HIS A 234 -11.62 -2.45 34.04
C HIS A 234 -12.92 -2.45 33.21
N SER A 235 -13.30 -1.30 32.64
CA SER A 235 -14.53 -1.18 31.84
C SER A 235 -14.46 -2.00 30.55
N ILE A 236 -13.32 -2.01 29.86
CA ILE A 236 -13.11 -2.83 28.67
C ILE A 236 -13.11 -4.33 29.04
N PHE A 237 -12.54 -4.70 30.20
CA PHE A 237 -12.61 -6.09 30.67
C PHE A 237 -14.06 -6.54 30.93
N LEU A 238 -14.87 -5.69 31.59
CA LEU A 238 -16.30 -5.94 31.77
C LEU A 238 -17.04 -5.97 30.43
N TRP A 239 -16.63 -5.19 29.44
CA TRP A 239 -17.18 -5.28 28.08
C TRP A 239 -17.01 -6.68 27.47
N TYR A 240 -15.93 -7.40 27.75
CA TYR A 240 -15.78 -8.79 27.30
C TYR A 240 -16.62 -9.78 28.11
N THR A 241 -16.66 -9.63 29.44
CA THR A 241 -17.09 -10.70 30.35
C THR A 241 -18.48 -10.52 30.97
N ALA A 242 -18.94 -9.28 31.15
CA ALA A 242 -20.18 -9.00 31.85
C ALA A 242 -21.42 -9.15 30.94
N THR A 243 -22.54 -9.56 31.54
CA THR A 243 -23.86 -9.56 30.87
C THR A 243 -24.34 -8.14 30.61
N ASN A 244 -24.21 -7.26 31.59
CA ASN A 244 -24.54 -5.85 31.47
C ASN A 244 -23.29 -5.07 31.04
N LYS A 245 -23.27 -4.65 29.78
CA LYS A 245 -22.11 -3.98 29.18
C LYS A 245 -21.99 -2.53 29.68
N PRO A 246 -20.80 -2.08 30.10
CA PRO A 246 -20.57 -0.68 30.43
C PRO A 246 -20.57 0.18 29.17
N ARG A 247 -20.70 1.50 29.35
CA ARG A 247 -20.42 2.46 28.29
C ARG A 247 -18.91 2.66 28.19
N LEU A 248 -18.39 2.68 26.97
CA LEU A 248 -16.96 2.90 26.71
C LEU A 248 -16.80 4.12 25.81
N ASP A 249 -15.68 4.83 25.98
CA ASP A 249 -15.28 5.95 25.12
C ASP A 249 -14.58 5.50 23.82
N PHE A 250 -14.50 4.19 23.60
CA PHE A 250 -13.87 3.58 22.43
C PHE A 250 -14.94 3.06 21.44
N PRO A 251 -14.66 3.09 20.13
CA PRO A 251 -15.53 2.48 19.14
C PRO A 251 -15.72 0.98 19.38
N LEU A 252 -16.96 0.51 19.24
CA LEU A 252 -17.37 -0.86 19.57
C LEU A 252 -17.54 -1.75 18.33
N THR A 253 -17.48 -1.18 17.13
CA THR A 253 -17.72 -1.88 15.87
C THR A 253 -16.41 -2.26 15.19
N LYS A 254 -16.27 -3.55 14.84
CA LYS A 254 -15.12 -4.04 14.04
C LYS A 254 -15.00 -3.22 12.76
N ARG A 255 -13.77 -2.98 12.30
CA ARG A 255 -13.51 -2.44 10.96
C ARG A 255 -14.15 -3.34 9.92
N LYS A 256 -14.71 -2.73 8.88
CA LYS A 256 -15.27 -3.48 7.75
C LYS A 256 -14.18 -4.25 6.99
N GLY A 257 -12.99 -3.67 6.90
CA GLY A 257 -11.91 -4.19 6.06
C GLY A 257 -12.27 -4.12 4.58
N LEU A 258 -11.50 -4.84 3.76
CA LEU A 258 -11.76 -4.97 2.33
C LEU A 258 -12.62 -6.20 2.04
N ALA A 259 -13.61 -6.03 1.17
CA ALA A 259 -14.41 -7.14 0.66
C ALA A 259 -13.65 -7.83 -0.49
N PRO A 260 -13.29 -9.12 -0.36
CA PRO A 260 -12.58 -9.83 -1.41
C PRO A 260 -13.49 -10.10 -2.61
N GLN A 261 -12.98 -9.84 -3.81
CA GLN A 261 -13.58 -10.22 -5.09
C GLN A 261 -13.02 -11.58 -5.54
N ARG A 262 -13.81 -12.33 -6.32
CA ARG A 262 -13.49 -13.70 -6.76
C ARG A 262 -13.64 -13.82 -8.27
N CYS A 263 -12.51 -13.89 -8.97
CA CYS A 263 -12.49 -14.14 -10.41
C CYS A 263 -12.57 -15.64 -10.67
N HIS A 264 -13.75 -16.14 -11.07
CA HIS A 264 -13.99 -17.54 -11.42
C HIS A 264 -13.69 -17.76 -12.90
N ARG A 265 -12.81 -18.71 -13.23
CA ARG A 265 -12.35 -18.92 -14.61
C ARG A 265 -12.94 -20.14 -15.32
N PHE A 266 -13.80 -20.91 -14.66
CA PHE A 266 -14.46 -22.10 -15.21
C PHE A 266 -15.97 -21.94 -15.19
N GLN A 267 -16.64 -22.42 -16.24
CA GLN A 267 -18.11 -22.38 -16.33
C GLN A 267 -18.78 -23.54 -15.60
N SER A 268 -18.07 -24.67 -15.48
CA SER A 268 -18.57 -25.88 -14.83
C SER A 268 -17.48 -26.60 -14.05
N SER A 269 -17.90 -27.45 -13.12
CA SER A 269 -17.05 -28.39 -12.41
C SER A 269 -17.47 -29.82 -12.74
N ALA A 270 -16.51 -30.70 -12.96
CA ALA A 270 -16.78 -32.07 -13.35
C ALA A 270 -16.57 -33.07 -12.21
N TYR A 271 -17.38 -34.14 -12.24
CA TYR A 271 -17.24 -35.30 -11.38
C TYR A 271 -17.67 -36.58 -12.11
N ARG A 272 -17.09 -37.74 -11.75
CA ARG A 272 -17.38 -39.12 -12.20
C ARG A 272 -16.55 -39.71 -13.36
N SER A 273 -16.45 -39.09 -14.54
CA SER A 273 -15.81 -39.73 -15.72
C SER A 273 -14.32 -39.39 -15.90
N ASN A 274 -13.93 -38.15 -15.58
CA ASN A 274 -12.55 -37.69 -15.54
C ASN A 274 -12.16 -37.44 -14.08
N GLN A 275 -11.03 -38.02 -13.66
CA GLN A 275 -10.57 -37.94 -12.27
C GLN A 275 -9.36 -37.02 -12.21
N TRP A 276 -9.49 -35.89 -11.51
CA TRP A 276 -8.31 -35.12 -11.14
C TRP A 276 -7.65 -35.77 -9.94
N ARG A 277 -6.33 -35.97 -10.02
CA ARG A 277 -5.58 -36.66 -8.97
C ARG A 277 -4.53 -35.75 -8.38
N TYR A 278 -4.53 -35.64 -7.06
CA TYR A 278 -3.43 -35.00 -6.36
C TYR A 278 -2.33 -36.03 -6.11
N ARG A 279 -1.13 -35.74 -6.61
CA ARG A 279 0.07 -36.58 -6.45
C ARG A 279 1.30 -35.73 -6.12
N GLY A 280 1.10 -34.67 -5.33
CA GLY A 280 2.14 -33.68 -5.02
C GLY A 280 2.69 -32.92 -6.25
N ARG A 281 1.97 -32.97 -7.38
CA ARG A 281 2.32 -32.25 -8.61
C ARG A 281 1.82 -30.81 -8.53
N CYS A 282 2.45 -29.94 -9.33
CA CYS A 282 2.15 -28.52 -9.36
C CYS A 282 1.00 -28.23 -10.33
N ASP A 283 -0.06 -27.63 -9.81
CA ASP A 283 -1.09 -26.96 -10.58
C ASP A 283 -0.70 -25.49 -10.74
N SER A 284 -0.69 -24.96 -11.97
CA SER A 284 -0.24 -23.60 -12.21
C SER A 284 -0.94 -22.95 -13.39
N ILE A 285 -1.20 -21.65 -13.28
CA ILE A 285 -1.81 -20.83 -14.33
C ILE A 285 -1.14 -19.45 -14.36
N GLN A 286 -0.96 -18.90 -15.55
CA GLN A 286 -0.54 -17.51 -15.72
C GLN A 286 -1.74 -16.61 -15.88
N PHE A 287 -1.66 -15.40 -15.33
CA PHE A 287 -2.69 -14.39 -15.50
C PHE A 287 -2.10 -12.98 -15.60
N ALA A 288 -2.82 -12.10 -16.27
CA ALA A 288 -2.61 -10.65 -16.28
C ALA A 288 -3.95 -9.95 -16.02
N VAL A 289 -3.89 -8.68 -15.62
CA VAL A 289 -5.07 -7.85 -15.30
C VAL A 289 -5.00 -6.51 -16.03
N ASP A 290 -6.14 -5.94 -16.38
CA ASP A 290 -6.24 -4.64 -17.07
C ASP A 290 -5.93 -3.44 -16.18
N ARG A 291 -5.86 -3.65 -14.86
CA ARG A 291 -5.57 -2.62 -13.86
C ARG A 291 -4.89 -3.21 -12.64
N ARG A 292 -4.20 -2.36 -11.88
CA ARG A 292 -3.59 -2.74 -10.61
C ARG A 292 -4.63 -3.33 -9.65
N VAL A 293 -4.29 -4.49 -9.05
CA VAL A 293 -5.08 -5.16 -8.01
C VAL A 293 -4.15 -5.75 -6.94
N PHE A 294 -4.72 -6.20 -5.82
CA PHE A 294 -4.00 -6.95 -4.80
C PHE A 294 -4.52 -8.38 -4.73
N ILE A 295 -3.70 -9.36 -5.13
CA ILE A 295 -4.04 -10.77 -5.03
C ILE A 295 -3.90 -11.22 -3.58
N ALA A 296 -5.02 -11.61 -2.97
CA ALA A 296 -5.11 -12.02 -1.58
C ALA A 296 -5.02 -13.53 -1.39
N GLY A 297 -5.38 -14.31 -2.42
CA GLY A 297 -5.39 -15.76 -2.31
C GLY A 297 -5.92 -16.47 -3.55
N LEU A 298 -6.07 -17.80 -3.43
CA LEU A 298 -6.62 -18.68 -4.46
C LEU A 298 -7.86 -19.38 -3.89
N GLY A 299 -8.87 -19.63 -4.73
CA GLY A 299 -9.88 -20.65 -4.42
C GLY A 299 -9.51 -21.93 -5.15
N LEU A 300 -9.56 -23.05 -4.44
CA LEU A 300 -9.15 -24.37 -4.93
C LEU A 300 -10.32 -25.36 -4.83
N TYR A 301 -10.36 -26.36 -5.72
CA TYR A 301 -11.31 -27.45 -5.55
C TYR A 301 -10.85 -28.45 -4.48
N GLY A 302 -11.82 -29.09 -3.84
CA GLY A 302 -11.60 -30.09 -2.81
C GLY A 302 -11.96 -31.52 -3.26
N SER A 303 -11.94 -32.42 -2.28
CA SER A 303 -12.26 -33.84 -2.43
C SER A 303 -13.63 -34.06 -3.08
N SER A 304 -13.70 -35.01 -4.02
CA SER A 304 -14.95 -35.50 -4.61
C SER A 304 -15.50 -36.76 -3.93
N SER A 305 -14.80 -37.27 -2.91
CA SER A 305 -15.13 -38.51 -2.19
C SER A 305 -15.71 -38.26 -0.80
N GLY A 306 -16.06 -37.02 -0.48
CA GLY A 306 -16.54 -36.61 0.85
C GLY A 306 -15.57 -35.67 1.56
N LYS A 307 -15.82 -35.43 2.85
CA LYS A 307 -15.05 -34.50 3.67
C LYS A 307 -13.58 -34.93 3.78
N ALA A 308 -12.65 -34.02 3.49
CA ALA A 308 -11.22 -34.29 3.57
C ALA A 308 -10.44 -33.02 3.95
N GLU A 309 -9.34 -33.19 4.69
CA GLU A 309 -8.34 -32.14 4.90
C GLU A 309 -7.32 -32.17 3.76
N TYR A 310 -6.92 -30.99 3.29
CA TYR A 310 -5.80 -30.81 2.37
C TYR A 310 -4.75 -29.93 3.02
N SER A 311 -3.48 -30.31 2.88
CA SER A 311 -2.34 -29.42 3.02
C SER A 311 -2.01 -28.84 1.65
N VAL A 312 -1.76 -27.54 1.56
CA VAL A 312 -1.48 -26.88 0.29
C VAL A 312 -0.39 -25.83 0.42
N LYS A 313 0.56 -25.89 -0.51
CA LYS A 313 1.51 -24.81 -0.75
C LYS A 313 1.00 -23.98 -1.92
N ILE A 314 0.71 -22.70 -1.68
CA ILE A 314 0.42 -21.73 -2.74
C ILE A 314 1.60 -20.80 -2.95
N GLU A 315 1.84 -20.39 -4.19
CA GLU A 315 2.86 -19.40 -4.55
C GLU A 315 2.29 -18.45 -5.62
N LEU A 316 2.68 -17.18 -5.53
CA LEU A 316 2.51 -16.19 -6.58
C LEU A 316 3.88 -15.72 -7.05
N LYS A 317 4.12 -15.80 -8.36
CA LYS A 317 5.44 -15.52 -8.96
C LYS A 317 5.35 -14.48 -10.07
N ARG A 318 6.46 -13.77 -10.28
CA ARG A 318 6.70 -12.93 -11.45
C ARG A 318 8.07 -13.24 -12.03
N LEU A 319 8.13 -13.59 -13.31
CA LEU A 319 9.39 -13.94 -14.00
C LEU A 319 10.22 -15.00 -13.23
N GLY A 320 9.56 -15.99 -12.64
CA GLY A 320 10.19 -17.05 -11.85
C GLY A 320 10.53 -16.70 -10.40
N VAL A 321 10.46 -15.41 -10.01
CA VAL A 321 10.69 -14.96 -8.64
C VAL A 321 9.41 -15.11 -7.81
N VAL A 322 9.50 -15.77 -6.66
CA VAL A 322 8.38 -15.91 -5.71
C VAL A 322 8.17 -14.58 -4.99
N LEU A 323 6.98 -14.00 -5.17
CA LEU A 323 6.57 -12.76 -4.50
C LEU A 323 5.86 -13.03 -3.17
N ALA A 324 5.07 -14.11 -3.13
CA ALA A 324 4.46 -14.59 -1.90
C ALA A 324 4.29 -16.11 -1.97
N GLN A 325 4.32 -16.74 -0.80
CA GLN A 325 3.98 -18.14 -0.64
C GLN A 325 3.29 -18.36 0.70
N ASN A 326 2.47 -19.39 0.79
CA ASN A 326 1.93 -19.84 2.07
C ASN A 326 1.78 -21.37 2.06
N LEU A 327 2.11 -22.01 3.18
CA LEU A 327 1.82 -23.42 3.44
C LEU A 327 0.70 -23.49 4.45
N THR A 328 -0.49 -23.87 4.00
CA THR A 328 -1.71 -23.83 4.81
C THR A 328 -2.53 -25.10 4.63
N LYS A 329 -3.63 -25.19 5.36
CA LYS A 329 -4.59 -26.29 5.27
C LYS A 329 -5.98 -25.76 5.02
N PHE A 330 -6.80 -26.53 4.32
CA PHE A 330 -8.23 -26.27 4.21
C PHE A 330 -9.04 -27.57 4.32
N MET A 331 -10.29 -27.43 4.77
CA MET A 331 -11.23 -28.53 4.87
C MET A 331 -12.19 -28.50 3.70
N SER A 332 -12.14 -29.52 2.85
CA SER A 332 -13.18 -29.79 1.86
C SER A 332 -14.37 -30.46 2.55
N ASP A 333 -15.59 -30.06 2.20
CA ASP A 333 -16.84 -30.68 2.65
C ASP A 333 -17.34 -31.81 1.73
N GLY A 334 -16.64 -32.08 0.63
CA GLY A 334 -17.06 -33.08 -0.38
C GLY A 334 -17.97 -32.52 -1.48
N SER A 335 -18.31 -31.24 -1.43
CA SER A 335 -19.06 -30.54 -2.48
C SER A 335 -18.13 -30.04 -3.58
N SER A 336 -18.73 -29.64 -4.70
CA SER A 336 -18.03 -28.99 -5.81
C SER A 336 -17.73 -27.51 -5.57
N ASN A 337 -17.88 -27.02 -4.34
CA ASN A 337 -17.52 -25.66 -3.97
C ASN A 337 -16.00 -25.46 -4.04
N THR A 338 -15.61 -24.20 -4.03
CA THR A 338 -14.22 -23.77 -3.93
C THR A 338 -13.88 -23.41 -2.50
N PHE A 339 -12.64 -23.68 -2.11
CA PHE A 339 -12.15 -23.45 -0.76
C PHE A 339 -11.05 -22.40 -0.82
N PRO A 340 -11.22 -21.25 -0.15
CA PRO A 340 -10.26 -20.17 -0.19
C PRO A 340 -9.02 -20.50 0.63
N VAL A 341 -7.86 -20.22 0.07
CA VAL A 341 -6.57 -20.21 0.73
C VAL A 341 -5.87 -18.88 0.48
N TRP A 342 -5.29 -18.31 1.53
CA TRP A 342 -4.84 -16.92 1.56
C TRP A 342 -3.32 -16.84 1.61
N PHE A 343 -2.75 -15.84 0.96
CA PHE A 343 -1.39 -15.40 1.25
C PHE A 343 -1.36 -14.72 2.61
N GLU A 344 -0.19 -14.63 3.23
CA GLU A 344 -0.01 -13.91 4.50
C GLU A 344 -0.36 -12.43 4.34
N HIS A 345 0.08 -11.83 3.24
CA HIS A 345 -0.26 -10.47 2.84
C HIS A 345 -0.69 -10.42 1.37
N PRO A 346 -1.68 -9.59 1.01
CA PRO A 346 -2.04 -9.38 -0.38
C PRO A 346 -0.88 -8.84 -1.20
N VAL A 347 -0.72 -9.33 -2.43
CA VAL A 347 0.39 -8.97 -3.31
C VAL A 347 -0.10 -8.03 -4.40
N GLN A 348 0.55 -6.89 -4.52
CA GLN A 348 0.29 -5.94 -5.62
C GLN A 348 0.68 -6.58 -6.96
N VAL A 349 -0.29 -6.57 -7.88
CA VAL A 349 -0.14 -7.03 -9.26
C VAL A 349 -0.31 -5.82 -10.17
N GLU A 350 0.68 -5.56 -11.01
CA GLU A 350 0.65 -4.46 -11.98
C GLU A 350 -0.21 -4.82 -13.20
N GLN A 351 -0.78 -3.79 -13.81
CA GLN A 351 -1.54 -3.93 -15.06
C GLN A 351 -0.65 -4.51 -16.18
N ASP A 352 -1.28 -5.25 -17.09
CA ASP A 352 -0.69 -5.80 -18.32
C ASP A 352 0.60 -6.61 -18.11
N THR A 353 0.81 -7.11 -16.89
CA THR A 353 1.97 -7.89 -16.50
C THR A 353 1.53 -9.29 -16.13
N PHE A 354 2.19 -10.31 -16.68
CA PHE A 354 1.88 -11.70 -16.37
C PHE A 354 2.52 -12.15 -15.05
N TYR A 355 1.70 -12.77 -14.22
CA TYR A 355 2.07 -13.44 -12.97
C TYR A 355 1.67 -14.91 -13.05
N THR A 356 2.39 -15.75 -12.31
CA THR A 356 2.11 -17.19 -12.22
C THR A 356 1.54 -17.50 -10.85
N ALA A 357 0.29 -17.98 -10.79
CA ALA A 357 -0.27 -18.59 -9.60
C ALA A 357 0.00 -20.10 -9.63
N SER A 358 0.44 -20.67 -8.52
CA SER A 358 0.64 -22.11 -8.40
C SER A 358 0.17 -22.66 -7.06
N ALA A 359 -0.30 -23.90 -7.08
CA ALA A 359 -0.72 -24.65 -5.92
C ALA A 359 -0.18 -26.09 -6.00
N VAL A 360 0.35 -26.58 -4.88
CA VAL A 360 0.72 -27.99 -4.70
C VAL A 360 -0.11 -28.52 -3.52
N LEU A 361 -1.04 -29.43 -3.82
CA LEU A 361 -1.94 -30.01 -2.84
C LEU A 361 -1.49 -31.42 -2.43
N ASP A 362 -1.67 -31.71 -1.15
CA ASP A 362 -1.47 -33.01 -0.52
C ASP A 362 -2.69 -33.35 0.35
N GLY A 363 -3.31 -34.51 0.14
CA GLY A 363 -4.58 -34.88 0.77
C GLY A 363 -5.28 -36.03 0.04
N SER A 364 -6.62 -36.07 0.09
CA SER A 364 -7.40 -37.12 -0.59
C SER A 364 -7.12 -37.13 -2.10
N GLU A 365 -6.95 -38.32 -2.67
CA GLU A 365 -6.47 -38.47 -4.05
C GLU A 365 -7.41 -37.91 -5.10
N LEU A 366 -8.73 -37.97 -4.90
CA LEU A 366 -9.73 -37.60 -5.93
C LEU A 366 -10.38 -36.26 -5.61
N SER A 367 -10.35 -35.33 -6.57
CA SER A 367 -10.98 -34.02 -6.44
C SER A 367 -11.88 -33.64 -7.60
N TYR A 368 -12.76 -32.68 -7.32
CA TYR A 368 -13.40 -31.90 -8.38
C TYR A 368 -12.34 -31.11 -9.13
N PHE A 369 -12.61 -30.79 -10.40
CA PHE A 369 -11.81 -29.87 -11.18
C PHE A 369 -12.71 -29.09 -12.13
N GLY A 370 -12.22 -27.95 -12.57
CA GLY A 370 -12.96 -27.06 -13.46
C GLY A 370 -12.82 -27.48 -14.92
N GLN A 371 -13.86 -27.19 -15.69
CA GLN A 371 -13.95 -27.38 -17.13
C GLN A 371 -14.49 -26.12 -17.80
N GLU A 372 -14.44 -26.10 -19.13
CA GLU A 372 -14.96 -24.99 -19.94
C GLU A 372 -14.31 -23.66 -19.52
N GLY A 373 -12.99 -23.70 -19.38
CA GLY A 373 -12.23 -22.57 -18.88
C GLY A 373 -12.11 -21.43 -19.87
N MET A 374 -12.15 -20.21 -19.32
CA MET A 374 -12.18 -18.97 -20.08
C MET A 374 -10.78 -18.36 -20.18
N THR A 375 -10.40 -17.91 -21.38
CA THR A 375 -9.15 -17.16 -21.62
C THR A 375 -9.20 -15.74 -21.06
N GLU A 376 -10.40 -15.18 -20.93
CA GLU A 376 -10.65 -13.84 -20.42
C GLU A 376 -11.90 -13.85 -19.53
N VAL A 377 -11.84 -13.13 -18.40
CA VAL A 377 -12.94 -13.05 -17.43
C VAL A 377 -13.07 -11.61 -16.94
N GLN A 378 -14.27 -11.05 -17.11
CA GLN A 378 -14.64 -9.78 -16.48
C GLN A 378 -15.15 -10.04 -15.05
N CYS A 379 -14.40 -9.60 -14.04
CA CYS A 379 -14.78 -9.68 -12.63
C CYS A 379 -14.97 -8.27 -12.06
N GLY A 380 -16.23 -7.83 -11.98
CA GLY A 380 -16.56 -6.46 -11.59
C GLY A 380 -15.93 -5.45 -12.56
N LYS A 381 -15.03 -4.61 -12.06
CA LYS A 381 -14.31 -3.62 -12.88
C LYS A 381 -13.00 -4.15 -13.48
N VAL A 382 -12.54 -5.34 -13.09
CA VAL A 382 -11.24 -5.88 -13.50
C VAL A 382 -11.42 -6.95 -14.57
N ALA A 383 -10.66 -6.87 -15.65
CA ALA A 383 -10.57 -7.92 -16.64
C ALA A 383 -9.32 -8.76 -16.38
N PHE A 384 -9.48 -10.09 -16.32
CA PHE A 384 -8.41 -11.05 -16.16
C PHE A 384 -8.17 -11.78 -17.48
N GLN A 385 -6.91 -11.88 -17.90
CA GLN A 385 -6.48 -12.72 -19.01
C GLN A 385 -5.71 -13.92 -18.48
N PHE A 386 -5.98 -15.12 -18.98
CA PHE A 386 -5.35 -16.37 -18.54
C PHE A 386 -4.54 -17.04 -19.65
N GLN A 387 -3.38 -17.59 -19.28
CA GLN A 387 -2.51 -18.38 -20.16
C GLN A 387 -1.99 -19.63 -19.44
N CYS A 388 -1.61 -20.65 -20.22
CA CYS A 388 -1.00 -21.85 -19.65
C CYS A 388 0.36 -21.53 -19.04
N SER A 389 0.65 -22.11 -17.88
CA SER A 389 1.95 -22.00 -17.23
C SER A 389 2.83 -23.20 -17.57
N SER A 390 4.10 -22.95 -17.90
CA SER A 390 5.12 -24.01 -18.03
C SER A 390 5.38 -24.76 -16.73
N ASP A 391 5.03 -24.14 -15.59
CA ASP A 391 5.24 -24.72 -14.26
C ASP A 391 4.16 -25.76 -13.90
N SER A 392 3.09 -25.87 -14.69
CA SER A 392 2.04 -26.85 -14.40
C SER A 392 2.45 -28.25 -14.83
N THR A 393 2.59 -29.13 -13.85
CA THR A 393 2.95 -30.55 -14.03
C THR A 393 1.78 -31.49 -13.74
N ASN A 394 0.68 -30.97 -13.18
CA ASN A 394 -0.53 -31.73 -12.89
C ASN A 394 -1.66 -31.54 -13.92
N GLY A 395 -1.45 -30.69 -14.94
CA GLY A 395 -2.35 -30.52 -16.07
C GLY A 395 -3.27 -29.31 -15.99
N THR A 396 -3.18 -28.48 -14.95
CA THR A 396 -3.93 -27.22 -14.90
C THR A 396 -3.52 -26.32 -16.07
N GLY A 397 -4.51 -25.90 -16.85
CA GLY A 397 -4.33 -24.97 -17.95
C GLY A 397 -5.55 -24.08 -18.09
N VAL A 398 -5.67 -23.39 -19.23
CA VAL A 398 -6.79 -22.48 -19.47
C VAL A 398 -8.12 -23.25 -19.49
N GLN A 399 -8.21 -24.34 -20.25
CA GLN A 399 -9.48 -25.06 -20.48
C GLN A 399 -10.01 -25.87 -19.28
N GLY A 400 -9.13 -26.30 -18.37
CA GLY A 400 -9.49 -27.11 -17.21
C GLY A 400 -8.39 -27.14 -16.15
N GLY A 401 -8.73 -27.43 -14.89
CA GLY A 401 -7.73 -27.48 -13.82
C GLY A 401 -8.23 -27.22 -12.39
N GLN A 402 -7.28 -27.01 -11.49
CA GLN A 402 -7.46 -26.97 -10.04
C GLN A 402 -7.50 -25.59 -9.38
N ILE A 403 -7.22 -24.54 -10.15
CA ILE A 403 -7.22 -23.16 -9.66
C ILE A 403 -8.44 -22.46 -10.28
N PRO A 404 -9.67 -22.67 -9.75
CA PRO A 404 -10.89 -22.04 -10.28
C PRO A 404 -10.97 -20.55 -10.01
N GLU A 405 -10.35 -20.07 -8.93
CA GLU A 405 -10.54 -18.69 -8.45
C GLU A 405 -9.22 -17.99 -8.14
N LEU A 406 -9.12 -16.75 -8.59
CA LEU A 406 -8.21 -15.75 -8.02
C LEU A 406 -9.01 -14.84 -7.08
N ILE A 407 -8.55 -14.71 -5.85
CA ILE A 407 -9.17 -13.87 -4.82
C ILE A 407 -8.37 -12.58 -4.69
N PHE A 408 -9.02 -11.42 -4.80
CA PHE A 408 -8.32 -10.15 -4.90
C PHE A 408 -9.08 -8.96 -4.30
N TYR A 409 -8.38 -7.84 -4.11
CA TYR A 409 -8.92 -6.53 -3.82
C TYR A 409 -8.61 -5.57 -4.98
N ALA A 410 -9.57 -4.73 -5.37
CA ALA A 410 -9.45 -3.80 -6.50
C ALA A 410 -10.17 -2.49 -6.23
#